data_AF-Q4E3I9-F1
#
_entry.id   AF-Q4E3I9-F1
#
_cell.length_a   1.000
_cell.length_b   1.000
_cell.length_c   1.000
_cell.angle_alpha   90.00
_cell.angle_beta   90.00
_cell.angle_gamma   90.00
#
_symmetry.space_group_name_H-M   'P 1'
#
loop_
_entity.id
_entity.type
_entity.pdbx_description
1 polymer ?
#
loop_
_entity_poly.entity_id
_entity_poly.type
_entity_poly.pdbx_seq_one_letter_code
_entity_poly.pdbx_strand_id
1 'polypeptide(L)'
;MRRGFRAASMACAQPCQAVPLFSPFGENLHMWRFSALALHHQQQFRRLASLVAGGARDDKKTLVACSVVAHQRPVLASPTQVVDVTFCATGVNHALHRQFNAGKTLKGILRGCAEQNALGVAAASGQRYSAITDVYLYALPPQKPCPLHASNNLHSHPGHGTKPVDETYCVYPIESLKGAVFPCPECWRNLSAVAEMRHDDGEKGPLNLFVQAQNETSAMWSVSVARRCLMSSPTPAIVVTIVLPE
;
A
#
# COMPACT_ATOMS: atom_id res chain seq x y z
N MET A 1 -7.76 -60.92 18.30
CA MET A 1 -8.26 -59.68 18.91
C MET A 1 -7.98 -58.51 17.96
N ARG A 2 -9.00 -57.96 17.30
CA ARG A 2 -8.83 -56.86 16.32
C ARG A 2 -8.73 -55.52 17.06
N ARG A 3 -7.60 -54.82 16.90
CA ARG A 3 -7.36 -53.45 17.40
C ARG A 3 -8.14 -52.46 16.54
N GLY A 4 -9.16 -51.83 17.11
CA GLY A 4 -9.87 -50.71 16.50
C GLY A 4 -9.09 -49.41 16.73
N PHE A 5 -8.51 -48.86 15.66
CA PHE A 5 -8.01 -47.48 15.68
C PHE A 5 -9.21 -46.54 15.59
N ARG A 6 -9.59 -45.94 16.73
CA ARG A 6 -10.46 -44.77 16.75
C ARG A 6 -9.68 -43.61 16.13
N ALA A 7 -10.07 -43.19 14.93
CA ALA A 7 -9.65 -41.93 14.37
C ALA A 7 -10.14 -40.83 15.31
N ALA A 8 -9.19 -40.17 15.99
CA ALA A 8 -9.48 -38.94 16.71
C ALA A 8 -9.98 -37.92 15.69
N SER A 9 -11.25 -37.54 15.80
CA SER A 9 -11.77 -36.39 15.08
C SER A 9 -10.96 -35.19 15.55
N MET A 10 -10.01 -34.74 14.73
CA MET A 10 -9.50 -33.38 14.84
C MET A 10 -10.71 -32.48 14.57
N ALA A 11 -11.37 -32.07 15.65
CA ALA A 11 -12.23 -30.92 15.63
C ALA A 11 -11.38 -29.80 15.00
N CYS A 12 -11.70 -29.46 13.75
CA CYS A 12 -11.10 -28.34 13.07
C CYS A 12 -11.35 -27.15 13.98
N ALA A 13 -10.32 -26.71 14.69
CA ALA A 13 -10.33 -25.45 15.39
C ALA A 13 -10.74 -24.43 14.33
N GLN A 14 -11.97 -23.91 14.42
CA GLN A 14 -12.34 -22.74 13.65
C GLN A 14 -11.24 -21.71 13.94
N PRO A 15 -10.53 -21.19 12.93
CA PRO A 15 -9.49 -20.21 13.16
C PRO A 15 -10.09 -19.13 14.03
N CYS A 16 -9.49 -18.90 15.20
CA CYS A 16 -9.90 -17.81 16.09
C CYS A 16 -10.14 -16.59 15.21
N GLN A 17 -11.36 -16.06 15.20
CA GLN A 17 -11.70 -14.89 14.41
C GLN A 17 -10.64 -13.85 14.70
N ALA A 18 -9.80 -13.57 13.71
CA ALA A 18 -8.66 -12.71 13.93
C ALA A 18 -9.21 -11.33 14.27
N VAL A 19 -8.91 -10.85 15.47
CA VAL A 19 -9.35 -9.52 15.93
C VAL A 19 -8.26 -8.54 15.53
N PRO A 20 -8.59 -7.36 14.97
CA PRO A 20 -7.60 -6.32 14.73
C PRO A 20 -6.87 -6.00 16.03
N LEU A 21 -5.57 -5.72 15.95
CA LEU A 21 -4.79 -5.19 17.08
C LEU A 21 -5.44 -3.92 17.63
N PHE A 22 -6.05 -3.14 16.74
CA PHE A 22 -6.83 -1.97 17.07
C PHE A 22 -7.88 -1.68 16.00
N SER A 23 -9.12 -1.42 16.43
CA SER A 23 -10.23 -0.96 15.59
C SER A 23 -11.19 -0.14 16.46
N PRO A 24 -10.91 1.13 16.70
CA PRO A 24 -11.72 1.98 17.55
C PRO A 24 -13.10 2.16 16.90
N PHE A 25 -14.12 2.17 17.74
CA PHE A 25 -15.50 2.26 17.28
C PHE A 25 -15.72 3.57 16.49
N GLY A 26 -16.24 3.44 15.28
CA GLY A 26 -16.58 4.59 14.43
C GLY A 26 -15.41 5.22 13.66
N GLU A 27 -14.17 4.71 13.78
CA GLU A 27 -13.08 5.14 12.89
C GLU A 27 -12.93 4.17 11.72
N ASN A 28 -12.69 4.71 10.51
CA ASN A 28 -12.31 3.94 9.33
C ASN A 28 -10.81 3.59 9.36
N LEU A 29 -10.31 3.13 10.52
CA LEU A 29 -8.90 2.87 10.77
C LEU A 29 -8.73 1.58 11.57
N HIS A 30 -7.90 0.68 11.04
CA HIS A 30 -7.60 -0.60 11.67
C HIS A 30 -6.09 -0.86 11.69
N MET A 31 -5.64 -1.65 12.65
CA MET A 31 -4.31 -2.25 12.64
C MET A 31 -4.41 -3.77 12.74
N TRP A 32 -3.72 -4.48 11.86
CA TRP A 32 -3.74 -5.93 11.78
C TRP A 32 -2.31 -6.49 11.74
N ARG A 33 -2.12 -7.70 12.29
CA ARG A 33 -0.93 -8.49 11.96
C ARG A 33 -1.08 -9.07 10.56
N PHE A 34 0.03 -9.25 9.86
CA PHE A 34 0.05 -9.80 8.51
C PHE A 34 -0.65 -11.17 8.41
N SER A 35 -0.36 -12.10 9.31
CA SER A 35 -0.96 -13.44 9.40
C SER A 35 -2.46 -13.45 9.65
N ALA A 36 -2.98 -12.37 10.25
CA ALA A 36 -4.39 -12.21 10.57
C ALA A 36 -5.24 -11.73 9.38
N LEU A 37 -4.61 -11.23 8.31
CA LEU A 37 -5.31 -10.80 7.11
C LEU A 37 -5.87 -11.99 6.33
N ALA A 38 -6.92 -11.75 5.55
CA ALA A 38 -7.41 -12.73 4.58
C ALA A 38 -6.30 -13.12 3.57
N LEU A 39 -6.34 -14.37 3.11
CA LEU A 39 -5.28 -14.96 2.28
C LEU A 39 -4.95 -14.13 1.03
N HIS A 40 -5.95 -13.55 0.37
CA HIS A 40 -5.76 -12.76 -0.84
C HIS A 40 -5.02 -11.44 -0.55
N HIS A 41 -5.27 -10.77 0.59
CA HIS A 41 -4.50 -9.59 1.00
C HIS A 41 -3.04 -9.97 1.29
N GLN A 42 -2.81 -11.10 1.98
CA GLN A 42 -1.46 -11.59 2.22
C GLN A 42 -0.71 -11.87 0.90
N GLN A 43 -1.39 -12.47 -0.09
CA GLN A 43 -0.80 -12.72 -1.41
C GLN A 43 -0.42 -11.43 -2.15
N GLN A 44 -1.25 -10.38 -2.09
CA GLN A 44 -0.91 -9.09 -2.70
C GLN A 44 0.35 -8.47 -2.08
N PHE A 45 0.47 -8.49 -0.76
CA PHE A 45 1.67 -8.01 -0.08
C PHE A 45 2.90 -8.87 -0.37
N ARG A 46 2.79 -10.21 -0.42
CA ARG A 46 3.90 -11.09 -0.83
C ARG A 46 4.37 -10.77 -2.25
N ARG A 47 3.44 -10.52 -3.18
CA ARG A 47 3.75 -10.10 -4.55
C ARG A 47 4.50 -8.77 -4.59
N LEU A 48 4.03 -7.76 -3.84
CA LEU A 48 4.71 -6.47 -3.75
C LEU A 48 6.10 -6.58 -3.09
N ALA A 49 6.22 -7.40 -2.04
CA ALA A 49 7.49 -7.65 -1.36
C ALA A 49 8.50 -8.31 -2.31
N SER A 50 8.07 -9.32 -3.09
CA SER A 50 8.90 -9.98 -4.09
C SER A 50 9.36 -9.00 -5.19
N LEU A 51 8.45 -8.15 -5.68
CA LEU A 51 8.78 -7.11 -6.65
C LEU A 51 9.84 -6.14 -6.14
N VAL A 52 9.68 -5.65 -4.91
CA VAL A 52 10.62 -4.70 -4.29
C VAL A 52 11.97 -5.36 -4.01
N ALA A 53 11.97 -6.61 -3.52
CA ALA A 53 13.19 -7.39 -3.30
C ALA A 53 13.98 -7.63 -4.59
N GLY A 54 13.30 -7.87 -5.71
CA GLY A 54 13.97 -8.01 -7.03
C GLY A 54 14.67 -6.74 -7.53
N GLY A 55 14.28 -5.57 -7.00
CA GLY A 55 14.92 -4.30 -7.35
C GLY A 55 16.06 -3.88 -6.41
N ALA A 56 16.04 -4.34 -5.16
CA ALA A 56 16.87 -3.86 -4.06
C ALA A 56 18.39 -4.02 -4.30
N ARG A 57 18.97 -3.07 -5.03
CA ARG A 57 20.42 -2.95 -5.27
C ARG A 57 21.06 -1.73 -4.61
N ASP A 58 20.27 -0.68 -4.35
CA ASP A 58 20.74 0.55 -3.69
C ASP A 58 20.10 0.65 -2.30
N ASP A 59 20.95 0.75 -1.29
CA ASP A 59 20.62 0.75 0.14
C ASP A 59 20.24 2.14 0.66
N LYS A 60 20.38 3.21 -0.15
CA LYS A 60 20.18 4.59 0.32
C LYS A 60 18.75 5.10 0.18
N LYS A 61 17.88 4.40 -0.55
CA LYS A 61 16.53 4.88 -0.88
C LYS A 61 15.45 3.93 -0.42
N THR A 62 14.32 4.51 0.00
CA THR A 62 13.09 3.77 0.25
C THR A 62 12.48 3.33 -1.07
N LEU A 63 12.28 2.02 -1.23
CA LEU A 63 11.68 1.41 -2.41
C LEU A 63 10.22 1.16 -2.12
N VAL A 64 9.34 1.59 -3.02
CA VAL A 64 7.89 1.53 -2.79
C VAL A 64 7.22 0.90 -4.00
N ALA A 65 6.32 -0.03 -3.74
CA ALA A 65 5.42 -0.60 -4.73
C ALA A 65 3.98 -0.47 -4.23
N CYS A 66 3.08 -0.20 -5.18
CA CYS A 66 1.66 -0.03 -4.93
C CYS A 66 0.88 -0.90 -5.91
N SER A 67 -0.14 -1.60 -5.43
CA SER A 67 -1.13 -2.26 -6.29
C SER A 67 -2.50 -1.62 -6.08
N VAL A 68 -3.22 -1.37 -7.16
CA VAL A 68 -4.65 -1.04 -7.14
C VAL A 68 -5.42 -2.20 -7.76
N VAL A 69 -6.44 -2.68 -7.07
CA VAL A 69 -7.27 -3.82 -7.49
C VAL A 69 -8.67 -3.30 -7.79
N ALA A 70 -9.19 -3.69 -8.96
CA ALA A 70 -10.54 -3.36 -9.39
C ALA A 70 -11.30 -4.65 -9.73
N HIS A 71 -12.58 -4.69 -9.36
CA HIS A 71 -13.46 -5.79 -9.74
C HIS A 71 -14.06 -5.49 -11.11
N GLN A 72 -13.91 -6.40 -12.07
CA GLN A 72 -14.59 -6.25 -13.36
C GLN A 72 -16.05 -6.64 -13.20
N ARG A 73 -16.97 -5.69 -13.39
CA ARG A 73 -18.34 -6.08 -13.74
C ARG A 73 -18.32 -6.63 -15.16
N PRO A 74 -18.80 -7.86 -15.43
CA PRO A 74 -19.04 -8.27 -16.80
C PRO A 74 -20.09 -7.33 -17.40
N VAL A 75 -19.67 -6.49 -18.35
CA VAL A 75 -20.54 -5.48 -18.98
C VAL A 75 -21.66 -6.14 -19.78
N LEU A 76 -21.45 -7.36 -20.28
CA LEU A 76 -22.45 -8.27 -20.86
C LEU A 76 -21.78 -9.64 -20.98
N ALA A 77 -21.98 -10.55 -20.04
CA ALA A 77 -21.59 -11.94 -20.22
C ALA A 77 -22.77 -12.84 -19.86
N SER A 78 -23.02 -13.82 -20.71
CA SER A 78 -24.12 -14.77 -20.58
C SER A 78 -24.13 -15.44 -19.19
N PRO A 79 -25.28 -15.96 -18.71
CA PRO A 79 -25.47 -16.41 -17.33
C PRO A 79 -24.58 -17.58 -16.84
N THR A 80 -23.59 -18.05 -17.61
CA THR A 80 -22.89 -19.30 -17.31
C THR A 80 -21.41 -19.19 -16.96
N GLN A 81 -20.77 -18.01 -16.96
CA GLN A 81 -19.40 -17.87 -16.41
C GLN A 81 -19.21 -16.56 -15.66
N VAL A 82 -19.58 -16.56 -14.37
CA VAL A 82 -19.15 -15.54 -13.40
C VAL A 82 -17.73 -15.88 -12.96
N VAL A 83 -16.74 -15.61 -13.82
CA VAL A 83 -15.37 -15.47 -13.34
C VAL A 83 -15.22 -14.00 -12.96
N ASP A 84 -15.16 -13.71 -11.66
CA ASP A 84 -14.85 -12.37 -11.18
C ASP A 84 -13.38 -12.10 -11.50
N VAL A 85 -13.13 -11.59 -12.71
CA VAL A 85 -11.78 -11.25 -13.15
C VAL A 85 -11.37 -10.00 -12.38
N THR A 86 -10.53 -10.18 -11.37
CA THR A 86 -9.92 -9.07 -10.64
C THR A 86 -8.81 -8.47 -11.49
N PHE A 87 -8.97 -7.19 -11.85
CA PHE A 87 -7.91 -6.41 -12.47
C PHE A 87 -6.93 -5.95 -11.38
N CYS A 88 -5.63 -6.04 -11.64
CA CYS A 88 -4.62 -5.52 -10.73
C CYS A 88 -3.56 -4.71 -11.51
N ALA A 89 -3.52 -3.40 -11.26
CA ALA A 89 -2.46 -2.54 -11.75
C ALA A 89 -1.41 -2.34 -10.67
N THR A 90 -0.14 -2.39 -11.04
CA THR A 90 0.99 -2.19 -10.12
C THR A 90 1.85 -1.03 -10.59
N GLY A 91 2.12 -0.11 -9.67
CA GLY A 91 3.06 0.98 -9.84
C GLY A 91 4.21 0.87 -8.85
N VAL A 92 5.36 1.43 -9.22
CA VAL A 92 6.53 1.51 -8.36
C VAL A 92 7.02 2.95 -8.31
N ASN A 93 7.66 3.35 -7.21
CA ASN A 93 8.23 4.70 -7.13
C ASN A 93 9.45 4.84 -8.06
N HIS A 94 9.80 6.09 -8.37
CA HIS A 94 10.90 6.39 -9.28
C HIS A 94 12.24 5.73 -8.86
N ALA A 95 12.49 5.59 -7.55
CA ALA A 95 13.69 4.93 -7.04
C ALA A 95 13.77 3.45 -7.46
N LEU A 96 12.69 2.69 -7.25
CA LEU A 96 12.60 1.29 -7.67
C LEU A 96 12.61 1.16 -9.21
N HIS A 97 11.91 2.05 -9.91
CA HIS A 97 11.93 2.09 -11.38
C HIS A 97 13.36 2.29 -11.93
N ARG A 98 14.14 3.17 -11.30
CA ARG A 98 15.55 3.40 -11.66
C ARG A 98 16.42 2.18 -11.41
N GLN A 99 16.15 1.42 -10.35
CA GLN A 99 16.89 0.18 -10.06
C GLN A 99 16.62 -0.90 -11.10
N PHE A 100 15.35 -1.14 -11.47
CA PHE A 100 14.99 -2.11 -12.51
C PHE A 100 15.65 -1.80 -13.86
N ASN A 101 15.80 -0.52 -14.17
CA ASN A 101 16.35 -0.07 -15.44
C ASN A 101 17.84 0.28 -15.37
N ALA A 102 18.57 -0.12 -14.32
CA ALA A 102 20.00 0.18 -14.15
C ALA A 102 20.35 1.67 -14.39
N GLY A 103 19.49 2.59 -13.91
CA GLY A 103 19.64 4.03 -14.11
C GLY A 103 19.00 4.60 -15.39
N LYS A 104 18.63 3.77 -16.36
CA LYS A 104 18.14 4.17 -17.69
C LYS A 104 16.63 4.39 -17.72
N THR A 105 16.15 5.43 -17.04
CA THR A 105 14.72 5.78 -17.07
C THR A 105 14.39 6.76 -18.19
N LEU A 106 13.22 6.61 -18.83
CA LEU A 106 12.70 7.58 -19.79
C LEU A 106 12.47 8.95 -19.11
N LYS A 107 12.79 10.05 -19.81
CA LYS A 107 12.61 11.40 -19.28
C LYS A 107 11.11 11.75 -19.21
N GLY A 108 10.68 12.34 -18.10
CA GLY A 108 9.31 12.81 -17.88
C GLY A 108 8.28 11.72 -17.56
N ILE A 109 8.61 10.44 -17.77
CA ILE A 109 7.69 9.31 -17.57
C ILE A 109 7.97 8.65 -16.20
N LEU A 110 6.90 8.25 -15.49
CA LEU A 110 6.96 7.49 -14.22
C LEU A 110 7.87 8.13 -13.15
N ARG A 111 7.81 9.47 -13.04
CA ARG A 111 8.50 10.24 -11.98
C ARG A 111 7.71 10.32 -10.68
N GLY A 112 6.44 9.93 -10.69
CA GLY A 112 5.54 10.03 -9.55
C GLY A 112 5.78 8.98 -8.47
N CYS A 113 4.94 9.05 -7.45
CA CYS A 113 4.80 8.05 -6.40
C CYS A 113 4.25 6.72 -6.98
N ALA A 114 4.42 5.63 -6.23
CA ALA A 114 4.02 4.29 -6.69
C ALA A 114 2.50 4.23 -6.96
N GLU A 115 1.72 4.93 -6.15
CA GLU A 115 0.27 5.04 -6.18
C GLU A 115 -0.20 5.74 -7.45
N GLN A 116 0.39 6.89 -7.80
CA GLN A 116 0.07 7.61 -9.04
C GLN A 116 0.39 6.77 -10.27
N ASN A 117 1.52 6.06 -10.26
CA ASN A 117 1.88 5.16 -11.35
C ASN A 117 0.89 3.98 -11.45
N ALA A 118 0.44 3.42 -10.32
CA ALA A 118 -0.55 2.35 -10.31
C ALA A 118 -1.93 2.81 -10.83
N LEU A 119 -2.40 3.97 -10.39
CA LEU A 119 -3.63 4.60 -10.88
C LEU A 119 -3.54 4.94 -12.38
N GLY A 120 -2.37 5.39 -12.84
CA GLY A 120 -2.11 5.65 -14.26
C GLY A 120 -2.21 4.38 -15.11
N VAL A 121 -1.66 3.25 -14.63
CA VAL A 121 -1.77 1.94 -15.32
C VAL A 121 -3.23 1.46 -15.35
N ALA A 122 -3.98 1.64 -14.26
CA ALA A 122 -5.39 1.28 -14.21
C ALA A 122 -6.22 2.05 -15.26
N ALA A 123 -6.07 3.37 -15.31
CA ALA A 123 -6.75 4.21 -16.29
C ALA A 123 -6.35 3.88 -17.73
N ALA A 124 -5.05 3.67 -18.00
CA ALA A 124 -4.56 3.27 -19.31
C ALA A 124 -5.08 1.89 -19.76
N SER A 125 -5.45 1.03 -18.81
CA SER A 125 -6.07 -0.27 -19.07
C SER A 125 -7.59 -0.21 -19.27
N GLY A 126 -8.17 1.00 -19.33
CA GLY A 126 -9.61 1.21 -19.48
C GLY A 126 -10.42 0.95 -18.21
N GLN A 127 -9.77 0.83 -17.05
CA GLN A 127 -10.49 0.64 -15.79
C GLN A 127 -11.00 1.98 -15.27
N ARG A 128 -12.29 2.01 -14.92
CA ARG A 128 -12.88 3.15 -14.21
C ARG A 128 -12.26 3.22 -12.81
N TYR A 129 -11.95 4.43 -12.35
CA TYR A 129 -11.48 4.63 -10.98
C TYR A 129 -12.49 4.15 -9.94
N SER A 130 -13.79 4.32 -10.20
CA SER A 130 -14.86 3.79 -9.36
C SER A 130 -14.86 2.26 -9.22
N ALA A 131 -14.26 1.51 -10.15
CA ALA A 131 -14.16 0.06 -10.02
C ALA A 131 -13.06 -0.39 -9.05
N ILE A 132 -12.13 0.49 -8.67
CA ILE A 132 -11.04 0.18 -7.73
C ILE A 132 -11.61 0.01 -6.33
N THR A 133 -11.35 -1.14 -5.71
CA THR A 133 -11.83 -1.46 -4.35
C THR A 133 -10.71 -1.45 -3.32
N ASP A 134 -9.51 -1.88 -3.70
CA ASP A 134 -8.41 -2.10 -2.77
C ASP A 134 -7.10 -1.51 -3.30
N VAL A 135 -6.36 -0.87 -2.40
CA VAL A 135 -5.04 -0.29 -2.64
C VAL A 135 -4.07 -0.86 -1.62
N TYR A 136 -2.98 -1.44 -2.10
CA TYR A 136 -1.95 -2.06 -1.28
C TYR A 136 -0.65 -1.30 -1.44
N LEU A 137 -0.10 -0.78 -0.34
CA LEU A 137 1.13 -0.02 -0.31
C LEU A 137 2.20 -0.78 0.49
N TYR A 138 3.30 -1.11 -0.18
CA TYR A 138 4.43 -1.79 0.43
C TYR A 138 5.69 -0.95 0.23
N ALA A 139 6.48 -0.80 1.30
CA ALA A 139 7.75 -0.11 1.26
C ALA A 139 8.86 -0.97 1.89
N LEU A 140 10.03 -1.00 1.26
CA LEU A 140 11.25 -1.48 1.88
C LEU A 140 12.13 -0.27 2.22
N PRO A 141 12.47 -0.05 3.50
CA PRO A 141 13.30 1.05 3.91
C PRO A 141 14.75 0.82 3.47
N PRO A 142 15.55 1.90 3.35
CA PRO A 142 16.99 1.77 3.15
C PRO A 142 17.60 0.86 4.24
N GLN A 143 18.44 -0.11 3.84
CA GLN A 143 19.16 -0.91 4.83
C GLN A 143 20.13 0.00 5.60
N LYS A 144 20.30 -0.24 6.90
CA LYS A 144 21.39 0.40 7.65
C LYS A 144 22.69 -0.02 6.97
N PRO A 145 23.61 0.91 6.67
CA PRO A 145 24.93 0.53 6.19
C PRO A 145 25.53 -0.48 7.17
N CYS A 146 26.02 -1.60 6.66
CA CYS A 146 26.75 -2.55 7.49
C CYS A 146 27.94 -1.79 8.11
N PRO A 147 28.15 -1.82 9.45
CA PRO A 147 29.24 -1.09 10.09
C PRO A 147 30.61 -1.42 9.49
N LEU A 148 30.77 -2.64 8.96
CA LEU A 148 31.98 -3.12 8.27
C LEU A 148 32.30 -2.37 6.96
N HIS A 149 31.32 -1.71 6.35
CA HIS A 149 31.49 -0.94 5.10
C HIS A 149 31.39 0.57 5.29
N ALA A 150 31.42 1.07 6.52
CA ALA A 150 31.58 2.50 6.79
C ALA A 150 33.03 2.96 6.54
N SER A 151 33.56 2.71 5.34
CA SER A 151 34.88 3.21 4.93
C SER A 151 34.73 4.61 4.33
N ASN A 152 35.25 5.59 5.06
CA ASN A 152 35.80 6.88 4.63
C ASN A 152 35.40 7.37 3.23
N ASN A 153 34.31 8.14 3.15
CA ASN A 153 34.15 9.18 2.12
C ASN A 153 33.41 10.37 2.74
N LEU A 154 34.10 11.06 3.63
CA LEU A 154 33.85 12.46 3.98
C LEU A 154 34.22 13.26 2.72
N HIS A 155 33.25 13.80 1.98
CA HIS A 155 33.37 14.95 1.05
C HIS A 155 32.15 14.94 0.11
N SER A 156 31.08 15.63 0.48
CA SER A 156 30.06 16.07 -0.48
C SER A 156 29.42 17.35 0.05
N HIS A 157 29.61 18.41 -0.75
CA HIS A 157 29.32 19.80 -0.48
C HIS A 157 27.81 20.09 -0.26
N PRO A 158 27.47 21.11 0.55
CA PRO A 158 26.10 21.56 0.74
C PRO A 158 25.63 22.37 -0.49
N GLY A 159 24.74 21.77 -1.27
CA GLY A 159 24.02 22.47 -2.34
C GLY A 159 22.86 23.26 -1.75
N HIS A 160 23.04 24.58 -1.61
CA HIS A 160 22.00 25.55 -1.36
C HIS A 160 21.00 25.60 -2.52
N GLY A 161 19.72 25.41 -2.23
CA GLY A 161 18.64 25.52 -3.21
C GLY A 161 17.30 25.76 -2.52
N THR A 162 17.18 26.91 -1.85
CA THR A 162 15.90 27.43 -1.36
C THR A 162 15.07 27.92 -2.54
N LYS A 163 13.93 27.27 -2.79
CA LYS A 163 12.84 27.82 -3.62
C LYS A 163 11.57 27.95 -2.76
N PRO A 164 10.74 28.96 -3.04
CA PRO A 164 9.82 29.53 -2.06
C PRO A 164 8.60 28.64 -1.82
N VAL A 165 8.14 28.70 -0.58
CA VAL A 165 6.96 28.03 -0.02
C VAL A 165 5.73 28.68 -0.63
N ASP A 166 4.93 27.89 -1.34
CA ASP A 166 3.61 28.30 -1.81
C ASP A 166 2.61 28.14 -0.64
N GLU A 167 2.10 29.27 -0.17
CA GLU A 167 1.21 29.43 0.98
C GLU A 167 -0.25 29.17 0.57
N THR A 168 -0.77 27.93 0.61
CA THR A 168 -2.25 27.75 0.77
C THR A 168 -2.76 26.39 1.25
N TYR A 169 -1.95 25.51 1.85
CA TYR A 169 -2.51 24.30 2.46
C TYR A 169 -1.94 24.13 3.87
N CYS A 170 -2.84 24.08 4.85
CA CYS A 170 -2.58 23.75 6.25
C CYS A 170 -2.11 22.29 6.34
N VAL A 171 -0.88 22.04 5.86
CA VAL A 171 -0.21 20.75 5.98
C VAL A 171 0.75 20.93 7.14
N TYR A 172 0.29 20.59 8.35
CA TYR A 172 1.18 20.34 9.47
C TYR A 172 2.34 19.47 8.96
N PRO A 173 3.61 19.87 9.13
CA PRO A 173 4.73 19.05 8.71
C PRO A 173 4.58 17.69 9.39
N ILE A 174 4.23 16.67 8.63
CA ILE A 174 4.33 15.30 9.11
C ILE A 174 5.84 15.05 9.11
N GLU A 175 6.46 15.04 10.30
CA GLU A 175 7.84 14.60 10.41
C GLU A 175 7.96 13.23 9.74
N SER A 176 8.69 13.18 8.63
CA SER A 176 8.85 11.95 7.88
C SER A 176 9.67 10.98 8.72
N LEU A 177 9.07 9.90 9.19
CA LEU A 177 9.84 8.83 9.83
C LEU A 177 10.57 8.05 8.72
N LYS A 178 11.91 8.00 8.81
CA LYS A 178 12.73 7.30 7.81
C LYS A 178 12.27 5.85 7.67
N GLY A 179 11.82 5.50 6.47
CA GLY A 179 11.41 4.14 6.15
C GLY A 179 9.94 3.81 6.45
N ALA A 180 9.21 4.68 7.13
CA ALA A 180 7.76 4.59 7.18
C ALA A 180 7.18 5.23 5.91
N VAL A 181 6.15 4.61 5.35
CA VAL A 181 5.49 5.10 4.15
C VAL A 181 3.99 5.16 4.39
N PHE A 182 3.42 6.25 3.95
CA PHE A 182 2.00 6.51 3.83
C PHE A 182 1.81 7.34 2.54
N PRO A 183 0.64 7.31 1.88
CA PRO A 183 0.40 8.18 0.74
C PRO A 183 0.78 9.62 1.04
N CYS A 184 1.55 10.24 0.14
CA CYS A 184 1.86 11.67 0.25
C CYS A 184 0.56 12.50 0.10
N PRO A 185 0.55 13.80 0.44
CA PRO A 185 -0.66 14.61 0.37
C PRO A 185 -1.35 14.60 -1.01
N GLU A 186 -0.59 14.53 -2.09
CA GLU A 186 -1.14 14.40 -3.45
C GLU A 186 -1.76 13.03 -3.70
N CYS A 187 -1.07 11.95 -3.33
CA CYS A 187 -1.61 10.59 -3.46
C CYS A 187 -2.85 10.39 -2.58
N TRP A 188 -2.89 10.95 -1.37
CA TRP A 188 -4.08 10.91 -0.53
C TRP A 188 -5.27 11.62 -1.17
N ARG A 189 -5.07 12.81 -1.76
CA ARG A 189 -6.11 13.51 -2.52
C ARG A 189 -6.62 12.67 -3.69
N ASN A 190 -5.73 12.04 -4.44
CA ASN A 190 -6.12 11.18 -5.55
C ASN A 190 -6.93 9.95 -5.07
N LEU A 191 -6.53 9.32 -3.97
CA LEU A 191 -7.30 8.21 -3.39
C LEU A 191 -8.66 8.67 -2.85
N SER A 192 -8.74 9.89 -2.30
CA SER A 192 -10.00 10.50 -1.87
C SER A 192 -10.93 10.74 -3.06
N ALA A 193 -10.42 11.29 -4.17
CA ALA A 193 -11.18 11.45 -5.41
C ALA A 193 -11.64 10.10 -5.99
N VAL A 194 -10.84 9.04 -5.89
CA VAL A 194 -11.27 7.68 -6.26
C VAL A 194 -12.44 7.22 -5.38
N ALA A 195 -12.37 7.44 -4.06
CA ALA A 195 -13.46 7.10 -3.16
C ALA A 195 -14.74 7.90 -3.47
N GLU A 196 -14.62 9.18 -3.80
CA GLU A 196 -15.72 10.04 -4.30
C GLU A 196 -16.37 9.46 -5.54
N MET A 197 -15.57 9.13 -6.57
CA MET A 197 -16.08 8.51 -7.79
C MET A 197 -16.78 7.16 -7.53
N ARG A 198 -16.30 6.35 -6.57
CA ARG A 198 -16.98 5.11 -6.18
C ARG A 198 -18.38 5.39 -5.64
N HIS A 199 -18.48 6.36 -4.72
CA HIS A 199 -19.74 6.74 -4.11
C HIS A 199 -20.73 7.27 -5.16
N ASP A 200 -20.27 8.17 -6.03
CA ASP A 200 -21.11 8.82 -7.04
C ASP A 200 -21.61 7.82 -8.10
N ASP A 201 -20.78 6.83 -8.45
CA ASP A 201 -21.17 5.73 -9.35
C ASP A 201 -22.03 4.64 -8.65
N GLY A 202 -22.35 4.80 -7.36
CA GLY A 202 -23.16 3.86 -6.59
C GLY A 202 -22.47 2.51 -6.33
N GLU A 203 -21.14 2.49 -6.32
CA GLU A 203 -20.36 1.29 -6.00
C GLU A 203 -20.48 0.97 -4.51
N LYS A 204 -20.61 -0.32 -4.19
CA LYS A 204 -20.81 -0.75 -2.80
C LYS A 204 -19.52 -0.68 -2.01
N GLY A 205 -19.60 -0.10 -0.82
CA GLY A 205 -18.53 -0.12 0.19
C GLY A 205 -17.39 0.87 -0.06
N PRO A 206 -16.54 1.06 0.96
CA PRO A 206 -15.45 2.05 0.95
C PRO A 206 -14.33 1.66 -0.03
N LEU A 207 -13.42 2.59 -0.27
CA LEU A 207 -12.10 2.28 -0.81
C LEU A 207 -11.21 1.75 0.33
N ASN A 208 -10.64 0.56 0.20
CA ASN A 208 -9.76 -0.01 1.21
C ASN A 208 -8.30 0.32 0.90
N LEU A 209 -7.59 0.93 1.85
CA LEU A 209 -6.16 1.19 1.76
C LEU A 209 -5.42 0.34 2.79
N PHE A 210 -4.57 -0.58 2.33
CA PHE A 210 -3.71 -1.40 3.16
C PHE A 210 -2.26 -0.89 3.08
N VAL A 211 -1.66 -0.56 4.22
CA VAL A 211 -0.30 -0.03 4.30
C VAL A 211 0.57 -0.97 5.13
N GLN A 212 1.57 -1.60 4.51
CA GLN A 212 2.52 -2.46 5.21
C GLN A 212 3.53 -1.62 6.00
N ALA A 213 3.48 -1.73 7.32
CA ALA A 213 4.51 -1.26 8.22
C ALA A 213 5.69 -2.26 8.26
N GLN A 214 6.86 -1.77 8.70
CA GLN A 214 8.09 -2.58 8.81
C GLN A 214 8.38 -3.02 10.25
N ASN A 215 7.80 -2.32 11.21
CA ASN A 215 7.90 -2.55 12.64
C ASN A 215 6.85 -1.68 13.34
N GLU A 216 6.69 -1.88 14.65
CA GLU A 216 5.70 -1.18 15.47
C GLU A 216 5.86 0.35 15.42
N THR A 217 7.10 0.87 15.44
CA THR A 217 7.34 2.32 15.35
C THR A 217 6.79 2.90 14.05
N SER A 218 7.06 2.25 12.91
CA SER A 218 6.52 2.68 11.62
C SER A 218 5.00 2.52 11.52
N ALA A 219 4.44 1.49 12.17
CA ALA A 219 2.99 1.27 12.21
C ALA A 219 2.29 2.39 13.00
N MET A 220 2.82 2.75 14.17
CA MET A 220 2.27 3.82 15.01
C MET A 220 2.36 5.18 14.33
N TRP A 221 3.45 5.45 13.61
CA TRP A 221 3.56 6.63 12.77
C TRP A 221 2.49 6.65 11.68
N SER A 222 2.31 5.54 10.94
CA SER A 222 1.29 5.45 9.89
C SER A 222 -0.13 5.60 10.44
N VAL A 223 -0.42 5.07 11.64
CA VAL A 223 -1.70 5.30 12.34
C VAL A 223 -1.92 6.78 12.64
N SER A 224 -0.90 7.48 13.15
CA SER A 224 -1.00 8.91 13.46
C SER A 224 -1.29 9.74 12.20
N VAL A 225 -0.60 9.43 11.10
CA VAL A 225 -0.83 10.09 9.80
C VAL A 225 -2.22 9.77 9.26
N ALA A 226 -2.62 8.49 9.27
CA ALA A 226 -3.92 8.05 8.80
C ALA A 226 -5.07 8.76 9.53
N ARG A 227 -5.00 8.88 10.87
CA ARG A 227 -6.00 9.63 11.65
C ARG A 227 -6.14 11.07 11.19
N ARG A 228 -5.02 11.77 10.99
CA ARG A 228 -5.03 13.16 10.53
C ARG A 228 -5.67 13.28 9.15
N CYS A 229 -5.32 12.40 8.22
CA CYS A 229 -5.87 12.37 6.87
C CYS A 229 -7.38 12.06 6.86
N LEU A 230 -7.81 11.09 7.66
CA LEU A 230 -9.23 10.73 7.81
C LEU A 230 -10.06 11.84 8.43
N MET A 231 -9.50 12.64 9.36
CA MET A 231 -10.18 13.81 9.91
C MET A 231 -10.41 14.92 8.87
N SER A 232 -9.54 15.03 7.85
CA SER A 232 -9.66 16.06 6.80
C SER A 232 -10.56 15.68 5.63
N SER A 233 -10.96 14.41 5.52
CA SER A 233 -11.75 13.87 4.41
C SER A 233 -13.09 13.33 4.93
N PRO A 234 -14.09 14.19 5.20
CA PRO A 234 -15.46 13.70 5.42
C PRO A 234 -15.98 13.12 4.11
N THR A 235 -16.64 11.96 4.21
CA THR A 235 -17.33 11.14 3.19
C THR A 235 -17.09 11.44 1.70
N PRO A 236 -16.81 10.40 0.88
CA PRO A 236 -16.96 8.98 1.21
C PRO A 236 -15.72 8.35 1.85
N ALA A 237 -15.98 7.23 2.53
CA ALA A 237 -15.05 6.58 3.42
C ALA A 237 -13.91 5.88 2.66
N ILE A 238 -12.67 6.25 2.98
CA ILE A 238 -11.51 5.38 2.84
C ILE A 238 -11.38 4.61 4.15
N VAL A 239 -11.28 3.28 4.08
CA VAL A 239 -10.92 2.43 5.22
C VAL A 239 -9.43 2.15 5.17
N VAL A 240 -8.70 2.60 6.18
CA VAL A 240 -7.25 2.43 6.27
C VAL A 240 -6.92 1.26 7.18
N THR A 241 -6.12 0.32 6.69
CA THR A 241 -5.59 -0.80 7.44
C THR A 241 -4.08 -0.75 7.48
N ILE A 242 -3.51 -0.53 8.66
CA ILE A 242 -2.07 -0.61 8.90
C ILE A 242 -1.71 -2.07 9.19
N VAL A 243 -0.79 -2.62 8.42
CA VAL A 243 -0.41 -4.04 8.49
C VAL A 243 0.97 -4.15 9.13
N LEU A 244 1.02 -4.69 10.35
CA LEU A 244 2.26 -5.02 11.04
C LEU A 244 2.85 -6.31 10.45
N PRO A 245 4.18 -6.44 10.31
CA PRO A 245 4.80 -7.73 10.04
C PRO A 245 4.55 -8.69 11.22
N GLU A 246 4.94 -9.96 11.06
CA GLU A 246 4.93 -10.94 12.16
C GLU A 246 5.80 -10.51 13.34
#